data_AF-A0A7Y0A8R9-F1
#
_entry.id   AF-A0A7Y0A8R9-F1
#
_cell.length_a   1.000
_cell.length_b   1.000
_cell.length_c   1.000
_cell.angle_alpha   90.00
_cell.angle_beta   90.00
_cell.angle_gamma   90.00
#
_symmetry.space_group_name_H-M   'P 1'
#
loop_
_entity.id
_entity.type
_entity.pdbx_description
1 polymer ?
#
loop_
_entity_poly.entity_id
_entity_poly.type
_entity_poly.pdbx_seq_one_letter_code
_entity_poly.pdbx_strand_id
1 'polypeptide(L)'
;MALKDYNEKRKFDETTEPEGKTKKSKDKLIFVIQRHAASRLHYDFRLEMDGVLKSWAVPKGPSLDPKDKRLAMMVEDHPYDYKDFEGNIPEGNYGAGQVEVWDSGTYEPLDNNSKLSDEKELLKELHAGSLKFILHGRKLKGEFALVKMKNTEENSWLLIKHKDNFAESDYDAEENTAKNSLVTKFLEEKKSPDAGKKKR
;
A
#
# COMPACT_ATOMS: atom_id res chain seq x y z
N MET A 1 -19.42 -9.64 -1.05
CA MET A 1 -18.63 -9.62 0.20
C MET A 1 -17.33 -8.86 -0.09
N ALA A 2 -16.81 -8.06 0.84
CA ALA A 2 -15.66 -7.18 0.59
C ALA A 2 -14.41 -7.91 0.05
N LEU A 3 -14.18 -9.15 0.48
CA LEU A 3 -13.02 -9.96 0.08
C LEU A 3 -13.33 -10.99 -1.02
N LYS A 4 -14.46 -10.86 -1.72
CA LYS A 4 -14.86 -11.81 -2.78
C LYS A 4 -13.82 -11.82 -3.90
N ASP A 5 -13.55 -10.65 -4.47
CA ASP A 5 -12.61 -10.50 -5.60
C ASP A 5 -11.18 -10.89 -5.20
N TYR A 6 -10.80 -10.65 -3.94
CA TYR A 6 -9.53 -11.11 -3.39
C TYR A 6 -9.43 -12.64 -3.42
N ASN A 7 -10.41 -13.34 -2.84
CA ASN A 7 -10.44 -14.80 -2.75
C ASN A 7 -10.53 -15.46 -4.12
N GLU A 8 -11.30 -14.89 -5.06
CA GLU A 8 -11.46 -15.46 -6.41
C GLU A 8 -10.18 -15.40 -7.26
N LYS A 9 -9.30 -14.43 -6.97
CA LYS A 9 -8.05 -14.23 -7.72
C LYS A 9 -6.86 -14.99 -7.14
N ARG A 10 -7.00 -15.64 -5.97
CA ARG A 10 -5.89 -16.25 -5.21
C ARG A 10 -6.00 -17.75 -5.21
N LYS A 11 -4.85 -18.40 -5.34
CA LYS A 11 -4.70 -19.86 -5.25
C LYS A 11 -3.94 -20.21 -3.97
N PHE A 12 -4.65 -20.35 -2.86
CA PHE A 12 -4.05 -20.50 -1.53
C PHE A 12 -3.26 -21.81 -1.35
N ASP A 13 -3.37 -22.75 -2.29
CA ASP A 13 -2.54 -23.94 -2.41
C ASP A 13 -1.18 -23.68 -3.08
N GLU A 14 -1.04 -22.57 -3.81
CA GLU A 14 0.17 -22.18 -4.54
C GLU A 14 0.89 -20.97 -3.91
N THR A 15 0.26 -20.21 -3.00
CA THR A 15 0.82 -19.00 -2.38
C THR A 15 0.81 -19.08 -0.85
N THR A 16 1.70 -18.32 -0.20
CA THR A 16 1.74 -18.16 1.27
C THR A 16 0.90 -16.97 1.76
N GLU A 17 0.15 -16.35 0.85
CA GLU A 17 -0.76 -15.26 1.18
C GLU A 17 -1.92 -15.73 2.07
N PRO A 18 -2.38 -14.89 3.03
CA PRO A 18 -3.44 -15.25 3.95
C PRO A 18 -4.81 -15.36 3.27
N GLU A 19 -5.65 -16.28 3.74
CA GLU A 19 -7.04 -16.38 3.29
C GLU A 19 -7.84 -15.10 3.57
N GLY A 20 -8.76 -14.76 2.67
CA GLY A 20 -9.59 -13.55 2.77
C GLY A 20 -10.64 -13.65 3.87
N LYS A 21 -10.25 -13.29 5.10
CA LYS A 21 -11.14 -13.11 6.26
C LYS A 21 -11.14 -11.66 6.73
N THR A 22 -12.32 -11.16 7.10
CA THR A 22 -12.45 -9.83 7.69
C THR A 22 -12.03 -9.85 9.15
N LYS A 23 -11.29 -8.83 9.57
CA LYS A 23 -10.84 -8.65 10.95
C LYS A 23 -10.52 -7.18 11.19
N LYS A 24 -10.76 -6.71 12.40
CA LYS A 24 -10.52 -5.32 12.79
C LYS A 24 -9.43 -5.25 13.86
N SER A 25 -8.65 -4.17 13.83
CA SER A 25 -7.85 -3.71 14.94
C SER A 25 -8.74 -3.38 16.12
N LYS A 26 -8.20 -3.51 17.34
CA LYS A 26 -8.96 -3.31 18.57
C LYS A 26 -9.10 -1.84 18.95
N ASP A 27 -8.06 -1.04 18.67
CA ASP A 27 -7.91 0.31 19.24
C ASP A 27 -7.69 1.41 18.20
N LYS A 28 -6.76 1.21 17.26
CA LYS A 28 -6.38 2.22 16.26
C LYS A 28 -6.30 1.59 14.87
N LEU A 29 -6.82 2.32 13.88
CA LEU A 29 -6.74 1.92 12.48
C LEU A 29 -5.27 1.86 12.04
N ILE A 30 -4.92 0.81 11.30
CA ILE A 30 -3.55 0.60 10.82
C ILE A 30 -3.40 0.90 9.34
N PHE A 31 -2.20 1.32 8.96
CA PHE A 31 -1.79 1.39 7.56
C PHE A 31 -0.55 0.52 7.35
N VAL A 32 -0.40 0.07 6.10
CA VAL A 32 0.78 -0.66 5.66
C VAL A 32 1.13 -0.21 4.25
N ILE A 33 2.43 -0.05 4.01
CA ILE A 33 3.00 0.17 2.69
C ILE A 33 3.87 -1.02 2.36
N GLN A 34 3.52 -1.77 1.33
CA GLN A 34 4.33 -2.88 0.83
C GLN A 34 5.04 -2.44 -0.43
N ARG A 35 6.34 -2.69 -0.51
CA ARG A 35 7.11 -2.54 -1.75
C ARG A 35 7.05 -3.86 -2.49
N HIS A 36 6.73 -3.80 -3.78
CA HIS A 36 6.35 -4.97 -4.56
C HIS A 36 7.05 -4.99 -5.91
N ALA A 37 8.00 -5.93 -6.07
CA ALA A 37 8.63 -6.22 -7.36
C ALA A 37 7.84 -7.27 -8.14
N ALA A 38 6.72 -6.84 -8.70
CA ALA A 38 5.93 -7.63 -9.64
C ALA A 38 6.48 -7.51 -11.07
N SER A 39 5.60 -7.44 -12.08
CA SER A 39 5.97 -7.10 -13.46
C SER A 39 6.62 -5.72 -13.57
N ARG A 40 6.22 -4.79 -12.70
CA ARG A 40 6.85 -3.50 -12.46
C ARG A 40 6.98 -3.29 -10.97
N LEU A 41 8.06 -2.64 -10.56
CA LEU A 41 8.20 -2.15 -9.19
C LEU A 41 7.09 -1.13 -8.91
N HIS A 42 6.39 -1.32 -7.80
CA HIS A 42 5.39 -0.38 -7.29
C HIS A 42 5.28 -0.55 -5.78
N TYR A 43 4.48 0.32 -5.17
CA TYR A 43 4.17 0.28 -3.75
C TYR A 43 2.68 0.09 -3.54
N ASP A 44 2.30 -0.93 -2.80
CA ASP A 44 0.92 -1.12 -2.36
C ASP A 44 0.68 -0.31 -1.09
N PHE A 45 -0.10 0.77 -1.20
CA PHE A 45 -0.53 1.63 -0.11
C PHE A 45 -1.86 1.13 0.42
N ARG A 46 -1.95 0.80 1.72
CA ARG A 46 -3.17 0.22 2.28
C ARG A 46 -3.59 0.87 3.59
N LEU A 47 -4.89 1.09 3.73
CA LEU A 47 -5.54 1.63 4.92
C LEU A 47 -6.60 0.66 5.43
N GLU A 48 -6.54 0.33 6.72
CA GLU A 48 -7.58 -0.48 7.36
C GLU A 48 -8.90 0.29 7.47
N MET A 49 -9.96 -0.17 6.82
CA MET A 49 -11.33 0.31 7.01
C MET A 49 -12.33 -0.82 6.77
N ASP A 50 -13.37 -0.87 7.58
CA ASP A 50 -14.45 -1.88 7.51
C ASP A 50 -13.94 -3.33 7.60
N GLY A 51 -12.87 -3.54 8.38
CA GLY A 51 -12.29 -4.87 8.62
C GLY A 51 -11.54 -5.47 7.45
N VAL A 52 -11.18 -4.64 6.47
CA VAL A 52 -10.33 -4.96 5.32
C VAL A 52 -9.28 -3.87 5.12
N LEU A 53 -8.32 -4.13 4.23
CA LEU A 53 -7.31 -3.17 3.81
C LEU A 53 -7.72 -2.58 2.45
N LYS A 54 -8.25 -1.35 2.46
CA LYS A 54 -8.48 -0.55 1.25
C LYS A 54 -7.13 -0.25 0.62
N SER A 55 -6.95 -0.61 -0.64
CA SER A 55 -5.61 -0.74 -1.24
C SER A 55 -5.46 0.05 -2.54
N TRP A 56 -4.29 0.63 -2.73
CA TRP A 56 -3.89 1.34 -3.95
C TRP A 56 -2.46 0.95 -4.37
N ALA A 57 -2.26 0.64 -5.64
CA ALA A 57 -0.93 0.51 -6.24
C ALA A 57 -0.39 1.90 -6.62
N VAL A 58 0.76 2.27 -6.09
CA VAL A 58 1.45 3.55 -6.30
C VAL A 58 2.75 3.30 -7.07
N PRO A 59 2.78 3.46 -8.41
CA PRO A 59 3.91 3.00 -9.22
C PRO A 59 5.25 3.65 -8.87
N LYS A 60 5.24 4.93 -8.49
CA LYS A 60 6.45 5.67 -8.09
C LYS A 60 6.69 5.67 -6.58
N GLY A 61 5.88 4.96 -5.79
CA GLY A 61 5.90 5.05 -4.35
C GLY A 61 5.35 6.37 -3.77
N PRO A 62 5.13 6.41 -2.45
CA PRO A 62 4.70 7.60 -1.72
C PRO A 62 5.79 8.68 -1.72
N SER A 63 5.43 9.93 -1.44
CA SER A 63 6.38 11.03 -1.30
C SER A 63 6.08 11.90 -0.09
N LEU A 64 7.13 12.44 0.54
CA LEU A 64 7.02 13.49 1.54
C LEU A 64 7.09 14.91 0.93
N ASP A 65 7.27 15.05 -0.38
CA ASP A 65 7.26 16.36 -1.04
C ASP A 65 5.80 16.77 -1.37
N PRO A 66 5.28 17.88 -0.81
CA PRO A 66 3.94 18.37 -1.13
C PRO A 66 3.73 18.78 -2.59
N LYS A 67 4.81 18.95 -3.38
CA LYS A 67 4.74 19.22 -4.81
C LYS A 67 4.46 17.97 -5.63
N ASP A 68 4.75 16.79 -5.07
CA ASP A 68 4.53 15.53 -5.75
C ASP A 68 3.06 15.12 -5.74
N LYS A 69 2.55 14.79 -6.92
CA LYS A 69 1.23 14.16 -7.10
C LYS A 69 1.45 12.73 -7.57
N ARG A 70 1.43 11.78 -6.66
CA ARG A 70 1.71 10.36 -6.95
C ARG A 70 0.42 9.69 -7.42
N LEU A 71 0.44 9.10 -8.62
CA LEU A 71 -0.67 8.27 -9.11
C LEU A 71 -0.84 7.07 -8.17
N ALA A 72 -2.07 6.83 -7.73
CA ALA A 72 -2.48 5.73 -6.87
C ALA A 72 -3.68 5.02 -7.50
N MET A 73 -3.48 3.82 -8.01
CA MET A 73 -4.52 3.03 -8.67
C MET A 73 -5.21 2.16 -7.63
N MET A 74 -6.50 2.38 -7.38
CA MET A 74 -7.27 1.57 -6.44
C MET A 74 -7.37 0.12 -6.96
N VAL A 75 -7.06 -0.83 -6.09
CA VAL A 75 -7.09 -2.28 -6.34
C VAL A 75 -8.06 -2.96 -5.37
N GLU A 76 -8.15 -4.28 -5.40
CA GLU A 76 -9.07 -5.02 -4.55
C GLU A 76 -8.74 -4.84 -3.07
N ASP A 77 -9.78 -4.94 -2.23
CA ASP A 77 -9.61 -5.02 -0.78
C ASP A 77 -8.77 -6.25 -0.41
N HIS A 78 -7.85 -6.09 0.54
CA HIS A 78 -7.05 -7.19 1.06
C HIS A 78 -7.50 -7.57 2.47
N PRO A 79 -7.34 -8.85 2.90
CA PRO A 79 -7.64 -9.22 4.27
C PRO A 79 -6.75 -8.45 5.26
N TYR A 80 -7.28 -8.21 6.45
CA TYR A 80 -6.54 -7.52 7.50
C TYR A 80 -5.17 -8.17 7.80
N ASP A 81 -5.12 -9.50 7.81
CA ASP A 81 -3.89 -10.25 8.10
C ASP A 81 -2.83 -10.10 7.00
N TYR A 82 -3.18 -9.57 5.82
CA TYR A 82 -2.22 -9.25 4.74
C TYR A 82 -1.23 -8.15 5.13
N LYS A 83 -1.53 -7.38 6.19
CA LYS A 83 -0.65 -6.31 6.68
C LYS A 83 0.75 -6.80 7.08
N ASP A 84 0.87 -8.07 7.46
CA ASP A 84 2.13 -8.69 7.91
C ASP A 84 2.79 -9.53 6.79
N PHE A 85 2.20 -9.58 5.60
CA PHE A 85 2.71 -10.42 4.52
C PHE A 85 4.01 -9.85 3.93
N GLU A 86 5.04 -10.68 3.97
CA GLU A 86 6.32 -10.52 3.27
C GLU A 86 6.70 -11.86 2.65
N GLY A 87 7.12 -11.85 1.39
CA GLY A 87 7.42 -13.11 0.70
C GLY A 87 7.42 -13.01 -0.81
N ASN A 88 7.75 -14.11 -1.46
CA ASN A 88 7.67 -14.25 -2.90
C ASN A 88 6.34 -14.90 -3.30
N ILE A 89 5.53 -14.18 -4.07
CA ILE A 89 4.33 -14.72 -4.72
C ILE A 89 4.79 -15.44 -6.00
N PRO A 90 4.56 -16.76 -6.14
CA PRO A 90 5.08 -17.53 -7.26
C PRO A 90 4.56 -17.08 -8.62
N GLU A 91 5.36 -17.28 -9.67
CA GLU A 91 4.94 -16.98 -11.05
C GLU A 91 3.66 -17.74 -11.44
N GLY A 92 2.82 -17.10 -12.26
CA GLY A 92 1.50 -17.62 -12.61
C GLY A 92 0.39 -17.26 -11.62
N ASN A 93 0.73 -16.73 -10.43
CA ASN A 93 -0.23 -16.19 -9.49
C ASN A 93 -0.47 -14.69 -9.73
N TYR A 94 -1.66 -14.22 -9.34
CA TYR A 94 -1.98 -12.80 -9.39
C TYR A 94 -1.09 -12.03 -8.41
N GLY A 95 -0.37 -11.04 -8.90
CA GLY A 95 0.62 -10.33 -8.09
C GLY A 95 1.96 -11.07 -7.94
N ALA A 96 2.31 -11.99 -8.85
CA ALA A 96 3.60 -12.67 -8.83
C ALA A 96 4.79 -11.70 -8.71
N GLY A 97 5.68 -11.96 -7.76
CA GLY A 97 6.78 -11.06 -7.41
C GLY A 97 7.19 -11.14 -5.94
N GLN A 98 8.26 -10.43 -5.62
CA GLN A 98 8.72 -10.29 -4.24
C GLN A 98 8.01 -9.11 -3.57
N VAL A 99 7.48 -9.34 -2.38
CA VAL A 99 6.82 -8.36 -1.51
C VAL A 99 7.61 -8.19 -0.21
N GLU A 100 7.76 -6.97 0.25
CA GLU A 100 8.28 -6.61 1.58
C GLU A 100 7.47 -5.47 2.20
N VAL A 101 7.33 -5.44 3.52
CA VAL A 101 6.72 -4.32 4.24
C VAL A 101 7.74 -3.18 4.30
N TRP A 102 7.45 -2.10 3.57
CA TRP A 102 8.32 -0.94 3.49
C TRP A 102 8.06 0.05 4.64
N ASP A 103 6.80 0.26 5.03
CA ASP A 103 6.44 1.04 6.22
C ASP A 103 5.12 0.53 6.81
N SER A 104 4.90 0.77 8.10
CA SER A 104 3.64 0.46 8.77
C SER A 104 3.48 1.31 10.02
N GLY A 105 2.23 1.49 10.43
CA GLY A 105 1.89 2.27 11.62
C GLY A 105 0.39 2.40 11.80
N THR A 106 -0.01 3.41 12.56
CA THR A 106 -1.41 3.77 12.73
C THR A 106 -1.75 5.01 11.92
N TYR A 107 -3.04 5.23 11.67
CA TYR A 107 -3.51 6.45 11.05
C TYR A 107 -4.85 6.89 11.64
N GLU A 108 -5.18 8.16 11.46
CA GLU A 108 -6.42 8.77 11.94
C GLU A 108 -6.96 9.77 10.91
N PRO A 109 -8.27 10.07 10.90
CA PRO A 109 -8.82 11.13 10.04
C PRO A 109 -8.19 12.48 10.36
N LEU A 110 -8.11 13.35 9.35
CA LEU A 110 -7.54 14.70 9.54
C LEU A 110 -8.46 15.64 10.35
N ASP A 111 -9.78 15.47 10.26
CA ASP A 111 -10.74 16.33 10.97
C ASP A 111 -11.27 15.65 12.24
N ASN A 112 -10.97 16.25 13.39
CA ASN A 112 -11.32 15.77 14.73
C ASN A 112 -12.68 16.31 15.24
N ASN A 113 -13.56 16.84 14.37
CA ASN A 113 -14.91 17.27 14.76
C ASN A 113 -15.84 16.07 15.06
N SER A 114 -15.55 15.43 16.19
CA SER A 114 -16.12 14.20 16.73
C SER A 114 -17.62 14.29 17.00
N LYS A 115 -18.40 13.61 16.14
CA LYS A 115 -19.71 13.00 16.46
C LYS A 115 -19.95 11.66 15.76
N LEU A 116 -19.16 11.32 14.73
CA LEU A 116 -19.13 10.02 14.06
C LEU A 116 -17.92 9.23 14.58
N SER A 117 -18.03 7.90 14.69
CA SER A 117 -16.85 7.07 14.92
C SER A 117 -15.84 7.31 13.79
N ASP A 118 -14.58 7.59 14.11
CA ASP A 118 -13.51 8.01 13.20
C ASP A 118 -13.48 7.21 11.87
N GLU A 119 -13.73 5.91 11.91
CA GLU A 119 -13.80 5.01 10.74
C GLU A 119 -14.96 5.34 9.76
N LYS A 120 -16.12 5.79 10.25
CA LYS A 120 -17.28 6.12 9.41
C LYS A 120 -17.06 7.37 8.57
N GLU A 121 -16.37 8.37 9.12
CA GLU A 121 -16.05 9.58 8.35
C GLU A 121 -15.03 9.25 7.26
N LEU A 122 -14.00 8.46 7.58
CA LEU A 122 -13.04 7.96 6.58
C LEU A 122 -13.73 7.20 5.44
N LEU A 123 -14.71 6.34 5.75
CA LEU A 123 -15.49 5.63 4.73
C LEU A 123 -16.32 6.59 3.86
N LYS A 124 -16.92 7.61 4.47
CA LYS A 124 -17.68 8.64 3.75
C LYS A 124 -16.78 9.47 2.83
N GLU A 125 -15.61 9.86 3.31
CA GLU A 125 -14.59 10.58 2.53
C GLU A 125 -14.05 9.73 1.36
N LEU A 126 -13.79 8.44 1.61
CA LEU A 126 -13.43 7.47 0.57
C LEU A 126 -14.52 7.39 -0.50
N HIS A 127 -15.79 7.26 -0.11
CA HIS A 127 -16.91 7.22 -1.07
C HIS A 127 -17.09 8.54 -1.82
N ALA A 128 -16.80 9.67 -1.18
CA ALA A 128 -16.83 10.99 -1.80
C ALA A 128 -15.64 11.24 -2.75
N GLY A 129 -14.63 10.37 -2.75
CA GLY A 129 -13.44 10.51 -3.60
C GLY A 129 -12.41 11.50 -3.08
N SER A 130 -12.44 11.86 -1.79
CA SER A 130 -11.48 12.79 -1.18
C SER A 130 -11.25 12.38 0.27
N LEU A 131 -10.22 11.58 0.50
CA LEU A 131 -9.86 11.02 1.79
C LEU A 131 -8.66 11.75 2.38
N LYS A 132 -8.77 12.25 3.62
CA LYS A 132 -7.70 12.99 4.31
C LYS A 132 -7.39 12.36 5.65
N PHE A 133 -6.11 12.14 5.91
CA PHE A 133 -5.66 11.40 7.08
C PHE A 133 -4.27 11.80 7.52
N ILE A 134 -3.95 11.44 8.76
CA ILE A 134 -2.63 11.62 9.37
C ILE A 134 -2.01 10.25 9.54
N LEU A 135 -0.81 10.05 8.97
CA LEU A 135 -0.02 8.84 9.15
C LEU A 135 0.92 8.97 10.34
N HIS A 136 0.99 7.90 11.14
CA HIS A 136 1.90 7.74 12.26
C HIS A 136 2.83 6.54 12.00
N GLY A 137 3.64 6.65 10.94
CA GLY A 137 4.60 5.63 10.51
C GLY A 137 6.01 5.83 11.03
N ARG A 138 6.91 4.95 10.58
CA ARG A 138 8.35 5.15 10.77
C ARG A 138 8.91 6.08 9.71
N LYS A 139 8.51 5.87 8.44
CA LYS A 139 8.98 6.64 7.27
C LYS A 139 7.96 7.72 6.90
N LEU A 140 6.70 7.35 6.71
CA LEU A 140 5.64 8.30 6.38
C LEU A 140 5.00 8.84 7.65
N LYS A 141 5.01 10.17 7.79
CA LYS A 141 4.43 10.88 8.92
C LYS A 141 3.67 12.12 8.47
N GLY A 142 2.68 12.49 9.26
CA GLY A 142 1.91 13.72 9.05
C GLY A 142 0.76 13.53 8.07
N GLU A 143 0.30 14.64 7.52
CA GLU A 143 -0.94 14.77 6.78
C GLU A 143 -0.79 14.39 5.31
N PHE A 144 -1.74 13.59 4.83
CA PHE A 144 -1.86 13.15 3.44
C PHE A 144 -3.31 13.23 2.96
N ALA A 145 -3.47 13.23 1.63
CA ALA A 145 -4.75 13.09 0.97
C ALA A 145 -4.68 12.06 -0.17
N LEU A 146 -5.77 11.30 -0.31
CA LEU A 146 -6.09 10.50 -1.49
C LEU A 146 -7.27 11.16 -2.20
N VAL A 147 -7.06 11.64 -3.42
CA VAL A 147 -8.08 12.36 -4.21
C VAL A 147 -8.37 11.59 -5.50
N LYS A 148 -9.62 11.18 -5.68
CA LYS A 148 -10.07 10.49 -6.89
C LYS A 148 -10.04 11.45 -8.08
N MET A 149 -9.43 11.01 -9.19
CA MET A 149 -9.35 11.81 -10.40
C MET A 149 -10.70 11.80 -11.14
N LYS A 150 -11.10 12.96 -11.66
CA LYS A 150 -12.27 13.10 -12.53
C LYS A 150 -11.84 12.95 -13.99
N ASN A 151 -12.68 12.32 -14.81
CA ASN A 151 -12.45 12.11 -16.26
C ASN A 151 -11.27 11.20 -16.64
N THR A 152 -10.92 10.24 -15.78
CA THR A 152 -9.93 9.19 -16.03
C THR A 152 -10.53 7.82 -15.76
N GLU A 153 -9.72 6.77 -15.71
CA GLU A 153 -10.15 5.44 -15.24
C GLU A 153 -10.81 5.55 -13.85
N GLU A 154 -11.88 4.77 -13.62
CA GLU A 154 -12.72 4.89 -12.42
C GLU A 154 -11.98 4.56 -11.11
N ASN A 155 -10.81 3.93 -11.19
CA ASN A 155 -9.97 3.59 -10.05
C ASN A 155 -8.71 4.46 -9.93
N SER A 156 -8.57 5.55 -10.69
CA SER A 156 -7.41 6.45 -10.60
C SER A 156 -7.55 7.47 -9.47
N TRP A 157 -6.55 7.52 -8.59
CA TRP A 157 -6.43 8.49 -7.49
C TRP A 157 -5.07 9.19 -7.50
N LEU A 158 -4.97 10.27 -6.76
CA LEU A 158 -3.72 10.95 -6.44
C LEU A 158 -3.46 10.86 -4.94
N LEU A 159 -2.29 10.32 -4.56
CA LEU A 159 -1.72 10.42 -3.23
C LEU A 159 -0.88 11.69 -3.16
N ILE A 160 -1.21 12.56 -2.21
CA ILE A 160 -0.63 13.90 -2.07
C ILE A 160 -0.24 14.12 -0.61
N LYS A 161 1.00 14.56 -0.37
CA LYS A 161 1.45 15.02 0.94
C LYS A 161 0.97 16.46 1.18
N HIS A 162 0.42 16.75 2.35
CA HIS A 162 0.15 18.13 2.75
C HIS A 162 1.41 18.82 3.29
N LYS A 163 1.43 20.14 3.21
CA LYS A 163 2.50 20.95 3.80
C LYS A 163 2.33 21.03 5.32
N ASP A 164 3.14 20.26 6.04
CA ASP A 164 3.22 20.23 7.50
C ASP A 164 4.68 20.10 7.97
N ASN A 165 4.89 19.83 9.26
CA ASN A 165 6.22 19.70 9.86
C ASN A 165 7.01 18.45 9.43
N PHE A 166 6.38 17.51 8.73
CA PHE A 166 7.01 16.28 8.23
C PHE A 166 7.22 16.30 6.71
N ALA A 167 6.87 17.40 6.04
CA ALA A 167 7.12 17.57 4.61
C ALA A 167 8.61 17.71 4.31
N GLU A 168 9.08 17.03 3.27
CA GLU A 168 10.47 17.01 2.82
C GLU A 168 10.52 17.20 1.30
N SER A 169 11.33 18.14 0.82
CA SER A 169 11.48 18.39 -0.62
C SER A 169 12.37 17.34 -1.28
N ASP A 170 12.14 17.08 -2.58
CA ASP A 170 12.96 16.19 -3.41
C ASP A 170 13.04 14.75 -2.87
N TYR A 171 11.94 14.28 -2.26
CA TYR A 171 11.87 12.97 -1.61
C TYR A 171 11.73 11.79 -2.60
N ASP A 172 12.54 10.75 -2.41
CA ASP A 172 12.40 9.45 -3.08
C ASP A 172 12.20 8.30 -2.07
N ALA A 173 11.15 7.49 -2.28
CA ALA A 173 10.85 6.32 -1.46
C ALA A 173 11.92 5.22 -1.61
N GLU A 174 12.58 5.11 -2.77
CA GLU A 174 13.61 4.09 -3.02
C GLU A 174 14.89 4.33 -2.23
N GLU A 175 15.22 5.60 -1.94
CA GLU A 175 16.35 5.98 -1.08
C GLU A 175 16.12 5.57 0.39
N ASN A 176 14.87 5.31 0.76
CA ASN A 176 14.44 4.95 2.11
C ASN A 176 14.14 3.45 2.25
N THR A 177 14.86 2.59 1.52
CA THR A 177 14.73 1.12 1.59
C THR A 177 15.75 0.49 2.55
N ALA A 178 15.45 -0.69 3.07
CA ALA A 178 16.36 -1.39 3.97
C ALA A 178 17.60 -1.91 3.21
N LYS A 179 18.79 -1.84 3.81
CA LYS A 179 20.04 -2.33 3.19
C LYS A 179 19.99 -3.82 2.81
N ASN A 180 19.20 -4.61 3.53
CA ASN A 180 19.00 -6.04 3.32
C ASN A 180 17.68 -6.36 2.62
N SER A 181 17.04 -5.38 1.97
CA SER A 181 15.78 -5.51 1.24
C SER A 181 15.76 -6.74 0.33
N LEU A 182 14.74 -7.58 0.51
CA LEU A 182 14.54 -8.76 -0.33
C LEU A 182 14.05 -8.36 -1.71
N VAL A 183 13.25 -7.29 -1.80
CA VAL A 183 12.81 -6.74 -3.09
C VAL A 183 13.99 -6.22 -3.90
N THR A 184 14.93 -5.49 -3.30
CA THR A 184 16.12 -4.99 -4.01
C THR A 184 16.95 -6.15 -4.55
N LYS A 185 17.22 -7.18 -3.73
CA LYS A 185 17.94 -8.38 -4.17
C LYS A 185 17.22 -9.09 -5.33
N PHE A 186 15.91 -9.27 -5.22
CA PHE A 186 15.11 -9.90 -6.27
C PHE A 186 15.17 -9.13 -7.60
N LEU A 187 15.15 -7.79 -7.55
CA LEU A 187 15.29 -6.95 -8.75
C LEU A 187 16.69 -7.04 -9.37
N GLU A 188 17.75 -7.13 -8.56
CA GLU A 188 19.12 -7.30 -9.02
C GLU A 188 19.35 -8.66 -9.68
N GLU A 189 18.78 -9.72 -9.12
CA GLU A 189 18.81 -11.09 -9.66
C GLU A 189 18.09 -11.17 -11.01
N LYS A 190 16.89 -10.55 -11.13
CA LYS A 190 16.17 -10.48 -12.41
C LYS A 190 16.90 -9.68 -13.49
N LYS A 191 17.70 -8.68 -13.12
CA LYS A 191 18.54 -7.92 -14.06
C LYS A 191 19.79 -8.69 -14.49
N SER A 192 20.19 -9.73 -13.76
CA SER A 192 21.43 -10.50 -13.98
C SER A 192 21.17 -11.98 -14.27
N PRO A 193 20.37 -12.34 -15.29
CA PRO A 193 19.99 -13.74 -15.56
C PRO A 193 21.18 -14.67 -15.92
N ASP A 194 22.38 -14.12 -16.19
CA ASP A 194 23.56 -14.87 -16.64
C ASP A 194 24.59 -15.23 -15.55
N ALA A 195 24.38 -14.85 -14.28
CA ALA A 195 25.34 -15.18 -13.21
C ALA A 195 25.23 -16.64 -12.69
N GLY A 196 24.16 -17.37 -13.03
CA GLY A 196 23.86 -18.70 -12.49
C GLY A 196 24.27 -19.90 -13.38
N LYS A 197 24.65 -19.69 -14.65
CA LYS A 197 25.09 -20.79 -15.54
C LYS A 197 26.61 -21.00 -15.51
N LYS A 198 27.21 -21.11 -14.32
CA LYS A 198 28.54 -21.72 -14.15
C LYS A 198 28.60 -22.46 -12.81
N LYS A 199 28.90 -23.77 -12.89
CA LYS A 199 29.04 -24.82 -11.85
C LYS A 199 27.72 -25.58 -11.61
N ARG A 200 27.58 -26.88 -11.89
CA ARG A 200 28.49 -27.97 -12.32
C ARG A 200 27.72 -28.90 -13.24
#